data_AF-A0A6L4B9E4-F1
#
_entry.id   AF-A0A6L4B9E4-F1
#
_cell.length_a   1.000
_cell.length_b   1.000
_cell.length_c   1.000
_cell.angle_alpha   90.00
_cell.angle_beta   90.00
_cell.angle_gamma   90.00
#
_symmetry.space_group_name_H-M   'P 1'
#
loop_
_entity.id
_entity.type
_entity.pdbx_description
1 polymer ?
#
loop_
_entity_poly.entity_id
_entity_poly.type
_entity_poly.pdbx_seq_one_letter_code
_entity_poly.pdbx_strand_id
1 'polypeptide(L)'
;CHPAARAGWQGDLSLDAPTWHCPPDGRCSGEARLLWRGARAALFPGRNFGDYEIHLQAKDGHLHYSLQTLAGEVRAQGSGELAPGGMPSFDGQLSGDPEFLKRLPSIAAGAARPTGQAGHFEIHWPPR
;
A
#
# COMPACT_ATOMS: atom_id res chain seq x y z
N CYS A 1 -0.83 2.74 16.90
CA CYS A 1 0.12 2.58 15.77
C CYS A 1 -0.23 1.28 15.04
N HIS A 2 -0.40 1.30 13.71
CA HIS A 2 -0.94 0.18 12.93
C HIS A 2 0.05 -1.01 12.85
N PRO A 3 -0.36 -2.28 13.02
CA PRO A 3 0.52 -3.46 12.94
C PRO A 3 1.38 -3.54 11.68
N ALA A 4 0.83 -3.19 10.51
CA ALA A 4 1.60 -3.11 9.27
C ALA A 4 2.82 -2.17 9.37
N ALA A 5 2.73 -1.06 10.12
CA ALA A 5 3.87 -0.15 10.32
C ALA A 5 5.01 -0.77 11.15
N ARG A 6 4.74 -1.88 11.86
CA ARG A 6 5.70 -2.59 12.70
C ARG A 6 6.21 -3.89 12.07
N ALA A 7 5.90 -4.14 10.80
CA ALA A 7 6.24 -5.41 10.15
C ALA A 7 7.73 -5.56 9.79
N GLY A 8 8.56 -4.54 10.05
CA GLY A 8 9.99 -4.55 9.74
C GLY A 8 10.23 -4.66 8.23
N TRP A 9 9.57 -3.80 7.48
CA TRP A 9 9.65 -3.73 6.02
C TRP A 9 11.07 -3.45 5.54
N GLN A 10 11.46 -4.11 4.46
CA GLN A 10 12.78 -4.05 3.83
C GLN A 10 12.63 -3.98 2.31
N GLY A 11 13.67 -3.50 1.63
CA GLY A 11 13.74 -3.35 0.17
C GLY A 11 14.24 -1.97 -0.21
N ASP A 12 14.35 -1.73 -1.52
CA ASP A 12 14.82 -0.45 -2.05
C ASP A 12 13.64 0.45 -2.37
N LEU A 13 13.57 1.60 -1.72
CA LEU A 13 12.54 2.62 -1.96
C LEU A 13 13.13 3.74 -2.81
N SER A 14 12.47 4.04 -3.93
CA SER A 14 12.77 5.21 -4.75
C SER A 14 11.52 6.07 -4.92
N LEU A 15 11.70 7.37 -4.86
CA LEU A 15 10.64 8.37 -5.03
C LEU A 15 11.06 9.33 -6.15
N ASP A 16 10.19 9.48 -7.14
CA ASP A 16 10.31 10.46 -8.22
C ASP A 16 9.12 11.43 -8.09
N ALA A 17 9.37 12.72 -8.01
CA ALA A 17 8.34 13.72 -7.71
C ALA A 17 8.61 15.02 -8.50
N PRO A 18 8.47 14.99 -9.84
CA PRO A 18 9.01 16.04 -10.70
C PRO A 18 8.20 17.33 -10.63
N THR A 19 6.93 17.25 -10.24
CA THR A 19 5.99 18.38 -10.21
C THR A 19 5.46 18.68 -8.81
N TRP A 20 6.06 18.09 -7.78
CA TRP A 20 5.55 18.19 -6.42
C TRP A 20 5.87 19.55 -5.80
N HIS A 21 4.82 20.26 -5.39
CA HIS A 21 4.90 21.57 -4.77
C HIS A 21 4.08 21.59 -3.48
N CYS A 22 4.69 22.00 -2.37
CA CYS A 22 4.01 22.17 -1.08
C CYS A 22 4.18 23.62 -0.60
N PRO A 23 3.09 24.40 -0.51
CA PRO A 23 3.12 25.69 0.14
C PRO A 23 3.27 25.53 1.67
N PRO A 24 3.58 26.61 2.40
CA PRO A 24 3.71 26.57 3.87
C PRO A 24 2.45 26.12 4.62
N ASP A 25 1.28 26.19 4.00
CA ASP A 25 0.01 25.69 4.54
C ASP A 25 -0.14 24.16 4.45
N GLY A 26 0.83 23.49 3.82
CA GLY A 26 0.88 22.03 3.67
C GLY A 26 -0.04 21.47 2.57
N ARG A 27 -0.71 22.33 1.78
CA ARG A 27 -1.63 21.89 0.72
C ARG A 27 -0.88 21.56 -0.56
N CYS A 28 -0.20 20.43 -0.55
CA CYS A 28 0.62 20.01 -1.67
C CYS A 28 -0.20 19.77 -2.95
N SER A 29 0.42 20.03 -4.10
CA SER A 29 -0.09 19.71 -5.42
C SER A 29 1.01 19.14 -6.30
N GLY A 30 0.66 18.28 -7.24
CA GLY A 30 1.60 17.67 -8.18
C GLY A 30 1.51 16.15 -8.20
N GLU A 31 2.50 15.52 -8.83
CA GLU A 31 2.53 14.07 -9.02
C GLU A 31 3.83 13.50 -8.45
N ALA A 32 3.74 12.28 -7.93
CA ALA A 32 4.90 11.51 -7.53
C ALA A 32 4.70 10.02 -7.81
N ARG A 33 5.80 9.32 -8.02
CA ARG A 33 5.86 7.89 -8.22
C ARG A 33 6.83 7.29 -7.23
N LEU A 34 6.34 6.35 -6.43
CA LEU A 34 7.14 5.59 -5.50
C LEU A 34 7.28 4.16 -6.01
N LEU A 35 8.51 3.68 -6.09
CA LEU A 35 8.84 2.34 -6.52
C LEU A 35 9.57 1.64 -5.38
N TRP A 36 9.00 0.52 -4.94
CA TRP A 36 9.55 -0.31 -3.89
C TRP A 36 9.96 -1.65 -4.48
N ARG A 37 11.25 -1.90 -4.58
CA ARG A 37 11.81 -3.15 -5.14
C ARG A 37 12.23 -4.10 -4.04
N GLY A 38 11.99 -5.39 -4.26
CA GLY A 38 12.37 -6.47 -3.35
C GLY A 38 11.74 -6.32 -1.97
N ALA A 39 10.46 -5.95 -1.92
CA ALA A 39 9.74 -5.74 -0.67
C ALA A 39 9.71 -7.04 0.16
N ARG A 40 10.16 -6.95 1.41
CA ARG A 40 10.20 -8.06 2.37
C ARG A 40 9.75 -7.54 3.73
N ALA A 41 9.26 -8.44 4.57
CA ALA A 41 8.91 -8.11 5.95
C ALA A 41 9.65 -9.04 6.90
N ALA A 42 10.24 -8.50 7.96
CA ALA A 42 10.91 -9.29 8.99
C ALA A 42 9.97 -10.34 9.63
N LEU A 43 8.66 -10.05 9.68
CA LEU A 43 7.63 -10.98 10.14
C LEU A 43 7.45 -12.21 9.23
N PHE A 44 8.00 -12.19 8.02
CA PHE A 44 7.90 -13.24 7.01
C PHE A 44 9.30 -13.60 6.47
N PRO A 45 10.16 -14.19 7.32
CA PRO A 45 11.53 -14.50 6.93
C PRO A 45 11.56 -15.46 5.73
N GLY A 46 12.44 -15.18 4.77
CA GLY A 46 12.60 -15.98 3.56
C GLY A 46 11.53 -15.76 2.48
N ARG A 47 10.54 -14.88 2.71
CA ARG A 47 9.51 -14.56 1.71
C ARG A 47 9.77 -13.21 1.06
N ASN A 48 9.58 -13.17 -0.26
CA ASN A 48 9.59 -11.94 -1.05
C ASN A 48 8.15 -11.58 -1.42
N PHE A 49 7.72 -10.37 -1.09
CA PHE A 49 6.40 -9.88 -1.46
C PHE A 49 6.40 -9.48 -2.94
N GLY A 50 7.43 -8.78 -3.38
CA GLY A 50 7.59 -8.38 -4.77
C GLY A 50 8.08 -6.95 -4.95
N ASP A 51 7.85 -6.45 -6.15
CA ASP A 51 8.11 -5.08 -6.56
C ASP A 51 6.77 -4.37 -6.73
N TYR A 52 6.65 -3.20 -6.11
CA TYR A 52 5.42 -2.43 -6.08
C TYR A 52 5.65 -1.02 -6.60
N GLU A 53 4.64 -0.49 -7.26
CA GLU A 53 4.59 0.89 -7.69
C GLU A 53 3.39 1.57 -7.06
N ILE A 54 3.62 2.77 -6.54
CA ILE A 54 2.59 3.65 -6.00
C ILE A 54 2.62 4.94 -6.81
N HIS A 55 1.49 5.31 -7.42
CA HIS A 55 1.33 6.63 -8.04
C HIS A 55 0.58 7.52 -7.06
N LEU A 56 1.05 8.75 -6.93
CA LEU A 56 0.52 9.77 -6.04
C LEU A 56 0.13 10.98 -6.88
N GLN A 57 -1.08 11.48 -6.71
CA GLN A 57 -1.57 12.70 -7.32
C GLN A 57 -2.13 13.59 -6.22
N ALA A 58 -1.59 14.78 -6.06
CA ALA A 58 -2.06 15.75 -5.10
C ALA A 58 -2.65 16.98 -5.78
N LYS A 59 -3.75 17.49 -5.22
CA LYS A 59 -4.37 18.74 -5.62
C LYS A 59 -4.89 19.47 -4.39
N ASP A 60 -4.32 20.62 -4.08
CA ASP A 60 -4.69 21.47 -2.94
C ASP A 60 -4.74 20.70 -1.60
N GLY A 61 -3.81 19.76 -1.42
CA GLY A 61 -3.72 18.88 -0.25
C GLY A 61 -4.63 17.65 -0.27
N HIS A 62 -5.51 17.50 -1.27
CA HIS A 62 -6.21 16.24 -1.53
C HIS A 62 -5.26 15.30 -2.27
N LEU A 63 -5.01 14.13 -1.69
CA LEU A 63 -4.15 13.11 -2.25
C LEU A 63 -5.00 11.96 -2.78
N HIS A 64 -4.84 11.61 -4.05
CA HIS A 64 -5.25 10.33 -4.61
C HIS A 64 -4.01 9.47 -4.80
N TYR A 65 -4.12 8.18 -4.50
CA TYR A 65 -3.01 7.25 -4.67
C TYR A 65 -3.48 5.90 -5.20
N SER A 66 -2.67 5.28 -6.06
CA SER A 66 -2.89 3.94 -6.55
C SER A 66 -1.68 3.06 -6.27
N LEU A 67 -1.92 1.78 -5.98
CA LEU A 67 -0.91 0.76 -5.75
C LEU A 67 -1.06 -0.31 -6.82
N GLN A 68 0.05 -0.79 -7.37
CA GLN A 68 0.08 -1.98 -8.21
C GLN A 68 1.35 -2.80 -8.00
N THR A 69 1.25 -4.10 -8.24
CA THR A 69 2.40 -5.00 -8.23
C THR A 69 3.00 -5.10 -9.62
N LEU A 70 4.29 -4.81 -9.74
CA LEU A 70 5.05 -4.98 -10.96
C LEU A 70 5.53 -6.43 -11.11
N ALA A 71 6.08 -7.01 -10.04
CA ALA A 71 6.61 -8.37 -10.02
C ALA A 71 6.48 -8.98 -8.62
N GLY A 72 6.51 -10.31 -8.52
CA GLY A 72 6.52 -11.02 -7.24
C GLY A 72 5.36 -12.01 -7.03
N GLU A 73 5.44 -12.71 -5.89
CA GLU A 73 4.47 -13.75 -5.49
C GLU A 73 3.16 -13.17 -4.95
N VAL A 74 3.22 -11.95 -4.38
CA VAL A 74 2.05 -11.27 -3.82
C VAL A 74 1.62 -10.17 -4.77
N ARG A 75 0.48 -10.38 -5.41
CA ARG A 75 -0.18 -9.39 -6.25
C ARG A 75 -1.07 -8.53 -5.38
N ALA A 76 -0.90 -7.23 -5.46
CA ALA A 76 -1.71 -6.22 -4.81
C ALA A 76 -2.02 -5.12 -5.82
N GLN A 77 -3.27 -4.68 -5.82
CA GLN A 77 -3.72 -3.55 -6.61
C GLN A 77 -4.80 -2.79 -5.84
N GLY A 78 -4.88 -1.48 -5.99
CA GLY A 78 -5.92 -0.70 -5.34
C GLY A 78 -5.69 0.78 -5.46
N SER A 79 -6.59 1.54 -4.88
CA SER A 79 -6.52 2.99 -4.86
C SER A 79 -7.12 3.53 -3.58
N GLY A 80 -6.75 4.75 -3.24
CA GLY A 80 -7.19 5.40 -2.03
C GLY A 80 -7.10 6.91 -2.13
N GLU A 81 -7.70 7.57 -1.15
CA GLU A 81 -7.73 9.02 -1.08
C GLU A 81 -7.45 9.50 0.33
N LEU A 82 -6.93 10.72 0.43
CA LEU A 82 -6.72 11.41 1.69
C LEU A 82 -7.04 12.89 1.49
N ALA A 83 -8.11 13.34 2.14
CA ALA A 83 -8.43 14.76 2.23
C ALA A 83 -7.56 15.44 3.30
N PRO A 84 -7.32 16.77 3.20
CA PRO A 84 -6.62 17.53 4.24
C PRO A 84 -7.26 17.35 5.62
N GLY A 85 -6.48 16.86 6.61
CA GLY A 85 -6.96 16.60 7.96
C GLY A 85 -7.93 15.42 8.11
N GLY A 86 -8.22 14.70 7.01
CA GLY A 86 -9.08 13.53 6.99
C GLY A 86 -8.35 12.24 7.34
N MET A 87 -9.11 11.16 7.46
CA MET A 87 -8.56 9.80 7.55
C MET A 87 -8.34 9.26 6.13
N PRO A 88 -7.19 8.62 5.83
CA PRO A 88 -7.02 8.00 4.52
C PRO A 88 -8.04 6.88 4.30
N SER A 89 -8.52 6.75 3.07
CA SER A 89 -9.28 5.61 2.58
C SER A 89 -8.44 4.80 1.60
N PHE A 90 -8.65 3.48 1.55
CA PHE A 90 -8.05 2.60 0.57
C PHE A 90 -8.98 1.41 0.28
N ASP A 91 -9.17 1.13 -1.00
CA ASP A 91 -9.87 -0.05 -1.48
C ASP A 91 -8.94 -0.78 -2.45
N GLY A 92 -8.77 -2.08 -2.24
CA GLY A 92 -7.87 -2.88 -3.06
C GLY A 92 -8.09 -4.37 -2.95
N GLN A 93 -7.32 -5.09 -3.72
CA GLN A 93 -7.28 -6.55 -3.73
C GLN A 93 -5.84 -7.00 -3.54
N LEU A 94 -5.70 -8.14 -2.89
CA LEU A 94 -4.43 -8.79 -2.67
C LEU A 94 -4.59 -10.29 -2.93
N SER A 95 -3.70 -10.86 -3.73
CA SER A 95 -3.68 -12.29 -4.04
C SER A 95 -2.27 -12.87 -4.09
N GLY A 96 -2.16 -14.18 -4.00
CA GLY A 96 -0.89 -14.90 -3.92
C GLY A 96 -1.05 -16.29 -3.34
N ASP A 97 0.05 -16.90 -2.93
CA ASP A 97 0.08 -18.24 -2.30
C ASP A 97 -0.81 -18.27 -1.03
N PRO A 98 -1.86 -19.11 -0.99
CA PRO A 98 -2.78 -19.17 0.14
C PRO A 98 -2.10 -19.43 1.49
N GLU A 99 -1.07 -20.28 1.53
CA GLU A 99 -0.36 -20.60 2.79
C GLU A 99 0.49 -19.42 3.25
N PHE A 100 1.01 -18.62 2.32
CA PHE A 100 1.69 -17.37 2.62
C PHE A 100 0.72 -16.32 3.16
N LEU A 101 -0.40 -16.12 2.47
CA LEU A 101 -1.32 -15.03 2.75
C LEU A 101 -2.27 -15.30 3.92
N LYS A 102 -2.41 -16.56 4.37
CA LYS A 102 -3.17 -16.90 5.57
C LYS A 102 -2.72 -16.11 6.82
N ARG A 103 -1.47 -15.65 6.86
CA ARG A 103 -0.91 -14.85 7.95
C ARG A 103 -1.08 -13.34 7.77
N LEU A 104 -1.47 -12.85 6.58
CA LEU A 104 -1.64 -11.41 6.30
C LEU A 104 -2.72 -10.71 7.14
N PRO A 105 -3.88 -11.32 7.43
CA PRO A 105 -4.88 -10.66 8.26
C PRO A 105 -4.35 -10.21 9.64
N SER A 106 -3.32 -10.89 10.16
CA SER A 106 -2.67 -10.51 11.42
C SER A 106 -1.91 -9.16 11.35
N ILE A 107 -1.48 -8.74 10.15
CA ILE A 107 -0.76 -7.48 9.94
C ILE A 107 -1.63 -6.37 9.33
N ALA A 108 -2.73 -6.73 8.66
CA ALA A 108 -3.65 -5.80 8.02
C ALA A 108 -4.68 -5.19 9.00
N ALA A 109 -4.59 -5.46 10.29
CA ALA A 109 -5.43 -4.87 11.35
C ALA A 109 -6.95 -4.93 11.09
N GLY A 110 -7.42 -6.00 10.45
CA GLY A 110 -8.83 -6.18 10.09
C GLY A 110 -9.26 -5.51 8.78
N ALA A 111 -8.36 -4.80 8.09
CA ALA A 111 -8.63 -4.21 6.78
C ALA A 111 -8.71 -5.27 5.66
N ALA A 112 -8.01 -6.39 5.80
CA ALA A 112 -8.00 -7.47 4.82
C ALA A 112 -9.06 -8.54 5.14
N ARG A 113 -9.90 -8.87 4.16
CA ARG A 113 -10.95 -9.89 4.24
C ARG A 113 -10.81 -10.93 3.14
N PRO A 114 -10.97 -12.23 3.44
CA PRO A 114 -10.93 -13.27 2.41
C PRO A 114 -12.15 -13.15 1.47
N THR A 115 -11.94 -13.32 0.16
CA THR A 115 -13.01 -13.20 -0.87
C THR A 115 -13.74 -14.51 -1.16
N GLY A 116 -13.50 -15.55 -0.37
CA GLY A 116 -14.01 -16.91 -0.59
C GLY A 116 -13.12 -17.78 -1.48
N GLN A 117 -12.21 -17.17 -2.25
CA GLN A 117 -11.14 -17.88 -2.97
C GLN A 117 -9.86 -17.93 -2.12
N ALA A 118 -9.26 -19.12 -2.03
CA ALA A 118 -8.02 -19.30 -1.29
C ALA A 118 -6.91 -18.38 -1.86
N GLY A 119 -6.18 -17.71 -0.97
CA GLY A 119 -5.11 -16.79 -1.36
C GLY A 119 -5.59 -15.51 -2.02
N HIS A 120 -6.87 -15.13 -1.88
CA HIS A 120 -7.42 -13.87 -2.37
C HIS A 120 -8.10 -13.11 -1.23
N PHE A 121 -7.79 -11.83 -1.14
CA PHE A 121 -8.25 -10.93 -0.10
C PHE A 121 -8.66 -9.59 -0.71
N GLU A 122 -9.72 -9.02 -0.18
CA GLU A 122 -10.09 -7.62 -0.36
C GLU A 122 -9.53 -6.81 0.80
N ILE A 123 -9.04 -5.62 0.50
CA ILE A 123 -8.55 -4.67 1.50
C ILE A 123 -9.46 -3.46 1.48
N HIS A 124 -10.01 -3.13 2.64
CA HIS A 124 -10.81 -1.93 2.86
C HIS A 124 -10.30 -1.19 4.08
N TRP A 125 -9.91 0.05 3.88
CA TRP A 125 -9.55 0.98 4.94
C TRP A 125 -10.32 2.30 4.76
N PRO A 126 -10.94 2.84 5.83
CA PRO A 126 -11.20 2.19 7.11
C PRO A 126 -11.97 0.88 6.96
N PRO A 127 -11.83 -0.08 7.91
CA PRO A 127 -12.54 -1.37 7.82
C PRO A 127 -14.06 -1.14 7.85
N ARG A 128 -14.82 -1.83 7.00
CA ARG A 128 -16.28 -1.68 6.87
C ARG A 128 -17.05 -2.86 7.40
#